data_AF-A0AAP7EGW1-F1
#
_entry.id   AF-A0AAP7EGW1-F1
#
_cell.length_a   1.000
_cell.length_b   1.000
_cell.length_c   1.000
_cell.angle_alpha   90.00
_cell.angle_beta   90.00
_cell.angle_gamma   90.00
#
_symmetry.space_group_name_H-M   'P 1'
#
loop_
_entity.id
_entity.type
_entity.pdbx_description
1 polymer ?
#
loop_
_entity_poly.entity_id
_entity_poly.type
_entity_poly.pdbx_seq_one_letter_code
_entity_poly.pdbx_strand_id
1 'polypeptide(L)'
;MQAKLTKKEFIEWLKTSEGKQFNVDLWYGFQCFDYANAGWKVLFGLLLKGLGAKDIPFANNFDGLATVYQNTPDFLAQPGDMVVFGSNYGAGYGHVAWVIEATLDYIIVYEQNWLGGGWTDGIEQPGWGWEKVTRRQHAYDFPMWFIRPNFKSETAPRSVQSPTQAPKKETAKPQPKAVELKIIKDVVKGYDLPKRGSNPKGVNNSEFFINMI
;
A
#
# COMPACT_ATOMS: atom_id res chain seq x y z
N MET A 1 11.63 -10.60 17.16
CA MET A 1 11.59 -10.66 15.68
C MET A 1 11.43 -9.24 15.17
N GLN A 2 12.03 -8.87 14.03
CA GLN A 2 11.91 -7.53 13.45
C GLN A 2 11.16 -7.61 12.11
N ALA A 3 10.39 -6.57 11.77
CA ALA A 3 9.78 -6.45 10.46
C ALA A 3 10.86 -6.44 9.34
N LYS A 4 10.54 -7.06 8.21
CA LYS A 4 11.39 -7.14 7.02
C LYS A 4 11.41 -5.83 6.23
N LEU A 5 10.30 -5.09 6.27
CA LEU A 5 10.12 -3.83 5.54
C LEU A 5 10.09 -2.63 6.49
N THR A 6 10.63 -1.51 6.00
CA THR A 6 10.37 -0.19 6.55
C THR A 6 8.92 0.21 6.33
N LYS A 7 8.45 1.23 7.05
CA LYS A 7 7.09 1.76 6.87
C LYS A 7 6.86 2.16 5.42
N LYS A 8 7.79 2.91 4.82
CA LYS A 8 7.70 3.37 3.43
C LYS A 8 7.61 2.21 2.43
N GLU A 9 8.45 1.20 2.56
CA GLU A 9 8.42 0.02 1.68
C GLU A 9 7.11 -0.76 1.82
N PHE A 10 6.57 -0.86 3.05
CA PHE A 10 5.29 -1.51 3.26
C PHE A 10 4.12 -0.73 2.65
N ILE A 11 4.10 0.60 2.78
CA ILE A 11 3.09 1.44 2.09
C ILE A 11 3.18 1.29 0.57
N GLU A 12 4.40 1.20 0.03
CA GLU A 12 4.57 0.96 -1.41
C GLU A 12 4.03 -0.41 -1.81
N TRP A 13 4.33 -1.46 -1.02
CA TRP A 13 3.74 -2.78 -1.24
C TRP A 13 2.21 -2.73 -1.26
N LEU A 14 1.59 -2.04 -0.29
CA LEU A 14 0.14 -1.84 -0.24
C LEU A 14 -0.39 -1.17 -1.51
N LYS A 15 0.24 -0.09 -1.99
CA LYS A 15 -0.16 0.56 -3.26
C LYS A 15 -0.07 -0.36 -4.45
N THR A 16 1.03 -1.11 -4.58
CA THR A 16 1.20 -2.08 -5.68
C THR A 16 0.28 -3.29 -5.55
N SER A 17 -0.38 -3.48 -4.41
CA SER A 17 -1.31 -4.58 -4.19
C SER A 17 -2.73 -4.29 -4.72
N GLU A 18 -3.05 -3.02 -4.98
CA GLU A 18 -4.34 -2.61 -5.56
C GLU A 18 -4.60 -3.34 -6.89
N GLY A 19 -5.82 -3.86 -7.06
CA GLY A 19 -6.22 -4.62 -8.24
C GLY A 19 -5.71 -6.06 -8.30
N LYS A 20 -4.95 -6.53 -7.29
CA LYS A 20 -4.55 -7.94 -7.15
C LYS A 20 -5.53 -8.71 -6.27
N GLN A 21 -5.39 -10.03 -6.26
CA GLN A 21 -6.15 -10.93 -5.39
C GLN A 21 -5.20 -11.72 -4.51
N PHE A 22 -5.55 -11.89 -3.25
CA PHE A 22 -4.78 -12.65 -2.26
C PHE A 22 -5.68 -13.70 -1.64
N ASN A 23 -5.30 -14.97 -1.81
CA ASN A 23 -5.91 -16.14 -1.19
C ASN A 23 -4.78 -16.90 -0.48
N VAL A 24 -4.49 -16.52 0.77
CA VAL A 24 -3.27 -16.90 1.49
C VAL A 24 -3.45 -18.25 2.16
N ASP A 25 -4.65 -18.55 2.66
CA ASP A 25 -4.95 -19.83 3.31
C ASP A 25 -5.58 -20.87 2.36
N LEU A 26 -6.01 -20.46 1.16
CA LEU A 26 -6.74 -21.30 0.19
C LEU A 26 -8.14 -21.70 0.67
N TRP A 27 -8.76 -20.91 1.55
CA TRP A 27 -10.11 -21.15 2.03
C TRP A 27 -11.03 -19.97 1.73
N TYR A 28 -12.21 -20.28 1.19
CA TYR A 28 -13.25 -19.30 0.89
C TYR A 28 -12.78 -18.16 -0.03
N GLY A 29 -11.84 -18.43 -0.94
CA GLY A 29 -11.43 -17.50 -1.98
C GLY A 29 -10.65 -16.28 -1.46
N PHE A 30 -11.11 -15.08 -1.78
CA PHE A 30 -10.35 -13.85 -1.61
C PHE A 30 -10.91 -13.02 -0.46
N GLN A 31 -10.66 -13.40 0.80
CA GLN A 31 -11.25 -12.74 1.97
C GLN A 31 -10.47 -11.51 2.42
N CYS A 32 -11.07 -10.71 3.32
CA CYS A 32 -10.37 -9.59 3.97
C CYS A 32 -9.21 -10.08 4.85
N PHE A 33 -9.41 -11.21 5.53
CA PHE A 33 -8.40 -11.86 6.38
C PHE A 33 -7.19 -12.32 5.55
N ASP A 34 -7.39 -12.83 4.33
CA ASP A 34 -6.29 -13.17 3.42
C ASP A 34 -5.41 -11.97 3.10
N TYR A 35 -6.02 -10.82 2.83
CA TYR A 35 -5.27 -9.61 2.54
C TYR A 35 -4.50 -9.08 3.76
N ALA A 36 -5.11 -9.17 4.95
CA ALA A 36 -4.40 -8.92 6.20
C ALA A 36 -3.19 -9.84 6.37
N ASN A 37 -3.37 -11.14 6.14
CA ASN A 37 -2.32 -12.15 6.18
C ASN A 37 -1.24 -11.91 5.12
N ALA A 38 -1.58 -11.46 3.91
CA ALA A 38 -0.62 -11.15 2.87
C ALA A 38 0.34 -10.03 3.33
N GLY A 39 -0.21 -8.94 3.86
CA GLY A 39 0.59 -7.84 4.42
C GLY A 39 1.43 -8.28 5.63
N TRP A 40 0.82 -9.03 6.55
CA TRP A 40 1.50 -9.53 7.75
C TRP A 40 2.65 -10.48 7.42
N LYS A 41 2.46 -11.36 6.44
CA LYS A 41 3.48 -12.30 5.94
C LYS A 41 4.63 -11.57 5.26
N VAL A 42 4.38 -10.48 4.54
CA VAL A 42 5.43 -9.65 3.95
C VAL A 42 6.24 -8.94 5.04
N LEU A 43 5.59 -8.46 6.11
CA LEU A 43 6.27 -7.81 7.23
C LEU A 43 7.06 -8.80 8.09
N PHE A 44 6.47 -9.93 8.50
CA PHE A 44 7.04 -10.79 9.55
C PHE A 44 7.28 -12.23 9.11
N GLY A 45 6.75 -12.65 7.96
CA GLY A 45 6.78 -14.06 7.54
C GLY A 45 5.85 -14.96 8.34
N LEU A 46 4.89 -14.38 9.06
CA LEU A 46 3.93 -15.06 9.92
C LEU A 46 2.50 -14.88 9.38
N LEU A 47 1.58 -15.72 9.86
CA LEU A 47 0.14 -15.55 9.65
C LEU A 47 -0.54 -15.17 10.96
N LEU A 48 -1.59 -14.37 10.85
CA LEU A 48 -2.49 -13.98 11.93
C LEU A 48 -3.44 -15.14 12.27
N LYS A 49 -3.92 -15.14 13.51
CA LYS A 49 -4.89 -16.09 14.06
C LYS A 49 -6.22 -15.41 14.33
N GLY A 50 -7.30 -16.19 14.35
CA GLY A 50 -8.66 -15.74 14.63
C GLY A 50 -9.68 -16.60 13.87
N LEU A 51 -10.91 -16.71 14.36
CA LEU A 51 -12.00 -17.32 13.58
C LEU A 51 -12.55 -16.32 12.56
N GLY A 52 -12.55 -15.03 12.91
CA GLY A 52 -12.83 -13.93 12.00
C GLY A 52 -11.88 -12.76 12.24
N ALA A 53 -11.97 -11.75 11.37
CA ALA A 53 -11.17 -10.54 11.45
C ALA A 53 -11.25 -9.84 12.81
N LYS A 54 -12.44 -9.80 13.43
CA LYS A 54 -12.65 -9.18 14.76
C LYS A 54 -11.79 -9.78 15.88
N ASP A 55 -11.35 -11.03 15.72
CA ASP A 55 -10.60 -11.75 16.74
C ASP A 55 -9.11 -11.43 16.68
N ILE A 56 -8.62 -10.84 15.58
CA ILE A 56 -7.19 -10.55 15.35
C ILE A 56 -6.53 -9.84 16.55
N PRO A 57 -7.12 -8.78 17.15
CA PRO A 57 -6.50 -8.07 18.27
C PRO A 57 -6.29 -8.93 19.53
N PHE A 58 -7.05 -10.03 19.68
CA PHE A 58 -7.11 -10.82 20.91
C PHE A 58 -6.58 -12.24 20.75
N ALA A 59 -6.60 -12.79 19.54
CA ALA A 59 -6.16 -14.15 19.22
C ALA A 59 -4.65 -14.25 18.92
N ASN A 60 -3.94 -13.12 18.86
CA ASN A 60 -2.54 -13.04 18.49
C ASN A 60 -1.70 -12.44 19.61
N ASN A 61 -0.44 -12.88 19.71
CA ASN A 61 0.55 -12.19 20.52
C ASN A 61 1.33 -11.21 19.63
N PHE A 62 1.21 -9.92 19.91
CA PHE A 62 1.88 -8.84 19.19
C PHE A 62 3.17 -8.35 19.87
N ASP A 63 3.59 -8.96 20.97
CA ASP A 63 4.78 -8.57 21.72
C ASP A 63 6.02 -8.46 20.81
N GLY A 64 6.57 -7.25 20.75
CA GLY A 64 7.71 -6.92 19.89
C GLY A 64 7.42 -6.83 18.40
N LEU A 65 6.23 -7.24 17.92
CA LEU A 65 5.82 -7.20 16.52
C LEU A 65 4.99 -5.96 16.19
N ALA A 66 4.08 -5.55 17.06
CA ALA A 66 3.18 -4.42 16.85
C ALA A 66 2.68 -3.85 18.18
N THR A 67 2.10 -2.66 18.11
CA THR A 67 1.30 -2.10 19.21
C THR A 67 -0.17 -2.13 18.82
N VAL A 68 -1.01 -2.60 19.73
CA VAL A 68 -2.46 -2.67 19.55
C VAL A 68 -3.11 -1.46 20.23
N TYR A 69 -3.91 -0.72 19.49
CA TYR A 69 -4.65 0.45 19.97
C TYR A 69 -6.15 0.19 19.83
N GLN A 70 -6.90 0.49 20.89
CA GLN A 70 -8.35 0.61 20.77
C GLN A 70 -8.66 1.97 20.13
N ASN A 71 -9.63 2.00 19.22
CA ASN A 71 -10.12 3.26 18.68
C ASN A 71 -10.74 4.11 19.80
N THR A 72 -10.40 5.39 19.83
CA THR A 72 -11.03 6.42 20.66
C THR A 72 -11.35 7.63 19.76
N PRO A 73 -12.24 8.56 20.16
CA PRO A 73 -12.54 9.74 19.35
C PRO A 73 -11.32 10.58 18.97
N ASP A 74 -10.27 10.56 19.79
CA ASP A 74 -9.03 11.31 19.57
C ASP A 74 -7.94 10.48 18.90
N PHE A 75 -8.21 9.19 18.60
CA PHE A 75 -7.21 8.31 18.02
C PHE A 75 -7.04 8.59 16.53
N LEU A 76 -5.86 9.09 16.16
CA LEU A 76 -5.47 9.23 14.75
C LEU A 76 -4.72 7.98 14.28
N ALA A 77 -5.34 7.24 13.35
CA ALA A 77 -4.69 6.13 12.67
C ALA A 77 -3.53 6.63 11.81
N GLN A 78 -2.58 5.76 11.50
CA GLN A 78 -1.46 6.07 10.61
C GLN A 78 -1.49 5.17 9.38
N PRO A 79 -0.98 5.66 8.24
CA PRO A 79 -0.69 4.78 7.10
C PRO A 79 0.17 3.59 7.56
N GLY A 80 -0.24 2.39 7.19
CA GLY A 80 0.42 1.13 7.55
C GLY A 80 -0.13 0.48 8.82
N ASP A 81 -1.05 1.12 9.52
CA ASP A 81 -1.84 0.45 10.56
C ASP A 81 -2.79 -0.56 9.91
N MET A 82 -2.94 -1.73 10.54
CA MET A 82 -4.02 -2.65 10.21
C MET A 82 -5.23 -2.28 11.04
N VAL A 83 -6.33 -1.96 10.38
CA VAL A 83 -7.60 -1.65 11.04
C VAL A 83 -8.47 -2.89 11.11
N VAL A 84 -9.06 -3.14 12.27
CA VAL A 84 -9.98 -4.24 12.54
C VAL A 84 -11.32 -3.66 12.95
N PHE A 85 -12.35 -3.96 12.16
CA PHE A 85 -13.74 -3.62 12.40
C PHE A 85 -14.43 -4.70 13.22
N GLY A 86 -15.31 -4.28 14.14
CA GLY A 86 -16.03 -5.17 15.05
C GLY A 86 -17.11 -6.03 14.37
N SER A 87 -17.87 -6.76 15.19
CA SER A 87 -18.90 -7.73 14.75
C SER A 87 -20.07 -7.14 13.96
N ASN A 88 -20.19 -5.82 13.87
CA ASN A 88 -21.18 -5.16 13.01
C ASN A 88 -20.88 -5.37 11.51
N TYR A 89 -19.69 -5.88 11.19
CA TYR A 89 -19.22 -6.11 9.83
C TYR A 89 -19.01 -7.60 9.53
N GLY A 90 -18.97 -7.95 8.25
CA GLY A 90 -18.61 -9.30 7.78
C GLY A 90 -19.52 -10.39 8.33
N ALA A 91 -20.83 -10.14 8.42
CA ALA A 91 -21.81 -11.06 8.98
C ALA A 91 -21.47 -11.59 10.40
N GLY A 92 -20.84 -10.75 11.23
CA GLY A 92 -20.46 -11.12 12.59
C GLY A 92 -19.00 -11.54 12.75
N TYR A 93 -18.27 -11.79 11.65
CA TYR A 93 -16.84 -12.13 11.67
C TYR A 93 -15.93 -10.91 11.76
N GLY A 94 -16.50 -9.71 11.62
CA GLY A 94 -15.75 -8.47 11.50
C GLY A 94 -15.14 -8.27 10.12
N HIS A 95 -14.37 -7.20 9.99
CA HIS A 95 -13.65 -6.89 8.75
C HIS A 95 -12.25 -6.39 9.08
N VAL A 96 -11.31 -6.52 8.16
CA VAL A 96 -9.92 -6.06 8.35
C VAL A 96 -9.37 -5.45 7.07
N ALA A 97 -8.61 -4.38 7.23
CA ALA A 97 -8.02 -3.64 6.12
C ALA A 97 -6.68 -3.00 6.52
N TRP A 98 -5.92 -2.52 5.54
CA TRP A 98 -4.68 -1.77 5.75
C TRP A 98 -4.89 -0.28 5.47
N VAL A 99 -4.63 0.57 6.45
CA VAL A 99 -4.76 2.03 6.34
C VAL A 99 -3.67 2.59 5.43
N ILE A 100 -4.03 3.48 4.51
CA ILE A 100 -3.09 4.23 3.66
C ILE A 100 -3.15 5.74 3.87
N GLU A 101 -4.24 6.25 4.42
CA GLU A 101 -4.45 7.65 4.78
C GLU A 101 -5.46 7.73 5.92
N ALA A 102 -5.34 8.73 6.79
CA ALA A 102 -6.28 8.94 7.89
C ALA A 102 -6.39 10.43 8.25
N THR A 103 -7.59 10.84 8.61
CA THR A 103 -7.90 12.07 9.35
C THR A 103 -8.52 11.65 10.70
N LEU A 104 -9.02 12.60 11.50
CA LEU A 104 -9.83 12.23 12.69
C LEU A 104 -11.25 11.77 12.31
N ASP A 105 -11.70 12.07 11.10
CA ASP A 105 -13.08 11.80 10.66
C ASP A 105 -13.19 10.50 9.85
N TYR A 106 -12.16 10.17 9.08
CA TYR A 106 -12.16 9.01 8.19
C TYR A 106 -10.79 8.39 8.00
N ILE A 107 -10.80 7.13 7.57
CA ILE A 107 -9.65 6.40 7.07
C ILE A 107 -9.85 6.06 5.60
N ILE A 108 -8.75 6.01 4.86
CA ILE A 108 -8.71 5.39 3.54
C ILE A 108 -7.86 4.13 3.66
N VAL A 109 -8.40 3.02 3.16
CA VAL A 109 -7.81 1.70 3.31
C VAL A 109 -7.68 0.99 1.97
N TYR A 110 -6.77 0.02 1.92
CA TYR A 110 -6.85 -1.09 1.00
C TYR A 110 -7.47 -2.29 1.69
N GLU A 111 -8.40 -2.95 1.01
CA GLU A 111 -9.13 -4.10 1.53
C GLU A 111 -9.61 -5.02 0.42
N GLN A 112 -10.02 -6.23 0.80
CA GLN A 112 -10.57 -7.24 -0.09
C GLN A 112 -11.89 -7.76 0.50
N ASN A 113 -12.79 -8.25 -0.34
CA ASN A 113 -14.10 -8.76 0.05
C ASN A 113 -15.04 -7.79 0.78
N TRP A 114 -15.02 -6.50 0.45
CA TRP A 114 -15.99 -5.55 1.00
C TRP A 114 -17.37 -5.70 0.35
N LEU A 115 -17.40 -6.01 -0.95
CA LEU A 115 -18.64 -6.18 -1.72
C LEU A 115 -19.19 -7.61 -1.64
N GLY A 116 -18.56 -8.50 -0.88
CA GLY A 116 -18.92 -9.91 -0.81
C GLY A 116 -18.52 -10.70 -2.06
N GLY A 117 -17.66 -10.15 -2.93
CA GLY A 117 -17.24 -10.79 -4.17
C GLY A 117 -16.01 -11.69 -4.06
N GLY A 118 -15.50 -11.90 -2.85
CA GLY A 118 -14.31 -12.72 -2.56
C GLY A 118 -14.57 -14.23 -2.67
N TRP A 119 -15.83 -14.66 -2.48
CA TRP A 119 -16.25 -16.06 -2.59
C TRP A 119 -17.58 -16.16 -3.31
N THR A 120 -17.57 -16.56 -4.57
CA THR A 120 -18.77 -16.61 -5.42
C THR A 120 -18.96 -17.95 -6.13
N ASP A 121 -17.98 -18.82 -6.11
CA ASP A 121 -18.06 -20.15 -6.73
C ASP A 121 -18.67 -21.23 -5.81
N GLY A 122 -18.81 -20.94 -4.52
CA GLY A 122 -19.35 -21.87 -3.52
C GLY A 122 -18.40 -23.01 -3.15
N ILE A 123 -17.13 -22.96 -3.58
CA ILE A 123 -16.12 -23.97 -3.28
C ILE A 123 -15.33 -23.51 -2.05
N GLU A 124 -15.23 -24.33 -1.02
CA GLU A 124 -14.50 -23.92 0.20
C GLU A 124 -12.99 -23.88 -0.04
N GLN A 125 -12.43 -24.80 -0.84
CA GLN A 125 -11.00 -24.89 -1.11
C GLN A 125 -10.69 -25.22 -2.58
N PRO A 126 -9.88 -24.42 -3.31
CA PRO A 126 -9.25 -23.18 -2.85
C PRO A 126 -10.23 -22.01 -2.66
N GLY A 127 -11.46 -22.16 -3.16
CA GLY A 127 -12.46 -21.09 -3.28
C GLY A 127 -12.06 -20.00 -4.25
N TRP A 128 -13.06 -19.34 -4.84
CA TRP A 128 -12.82 -18.31 -5.84
C TRP A 128 -13.87 -17.20 -5.82
N GLY A 129 -13.44 -16.02 -6.25
CA GLY A 129 -14.26 -14.83 -6.38
C GLY A 129 -13.68 -13.85 -7.40
N TRP A 130 -14.41 -12.78 -7.70
CA TRP A 130 -13.97 -11.75 -8.63
C TRP A 130 -13.38 -10.53 -7.92
N GLU A 131 -13.65 -10.36 -6.62
CA GLU A 131 -13.24 -9.17 -5.89
C GLU A 131 -11.72 -9.14 -5.70
N LYS A 132 -11.17 -7.95 -5.92
CA LYS A 132 -9.75 -7.62 -5.83
C LYS A 132 -9.53 -6.70 -4.65
N VAL A 133 -8.27 -6.49 -4.29
CA VAL A 133 -7.88 -5.42 -3.39
C VAL A 133 -8.31 -4.08 -4.00
N THR A 134 -9.08 -3.31 -3.24
CA THR A 134 -9.65 -2.04 -3.67
C THR A 134 -9.40 -0.97 -2.62
N ARG A 135 -9.23 0.28 -3.08
CA ARG A 135 -9.16 1.46 -2.22
C ARG A 135 -10.56 1.88 -1.80
N ARG A 136 -10.81 2.06 -0.50
CA ARG A 136 -12.09 2.60 0.00
C ARG A 136 -11.89 3.56 1.17
N GLN A 137 -12.85 4.45 1.34
CA GLN A 137 -12.95 5.34 2.49
C GLN A 137 -13.97 4.79 3.48
N HIS A 138 -13.62 4.76 4.76
CA HIS A 138 -14.50 4.40 5.86
C HIS A 138 -14.48 5.50 6.92
N ALA A 139 -15.61 5.74 7.57
CA ALA A 139 -15.63 6.49 8.81
C ALA A 139 -15.02 5.65 9.94
N TYR A 140 -14.61 6.31 11.02
CA TYR A 140 -14.38 5.61 12.28
C TYR A 140 -15.70 5.12 12.89
N ASP A 141 -15.66 3.93 13.48
CA ASP A 141 -16.77 3.28 14.19
C ASP A 141 -16.26 2.64 15.49
N PHE A 142 -17.18 2.14 16.31
CA PHE A 142 -16.88 1.51 17.59
C PHE A 142 -17.67 0.19 17.76
N PRO A 143 -17.02 -0.90 18.19
CA PRO A 143 -15.59 -1.02 18.47
C PRO A 143 -14.75 -1.19 17.20
N MET A 144 -13.61 -0.51 17.18
CA MET A 144 -12.54 -0.70 16.20
C MET A 144 -11.20 -0.81 16.92
N TRP A 145 -10.27 -1.54 16.30
CA TRP A 145 -8.90 -1.70 16.79
C TRP A 145 -7.90 -1.41 15.67
N PHE A 146 -6.76 -0.84 16.04
CA PHE A 146 -5.68 -0.54 15.13
C PHE A 146 -4.41 -1.23 15.60
N ILE A 147 -3.83 -2.03 14.73
CA ILE A 147 -2.59 -2.77 15.00
C ILE A 147 -1.50 -2.10 14.19
N ARG A 148 -0.60 -1.40 14.87
CA ARG A 148 0.52 -0.67 14.27
C ARG A 148 1.77 -1.55 14.27
N PRO A 149 2.25 -2.04 13.12
CA PRO A 149 3.45 -2.84 13.06
C PRO A 149 4.68 -2.06 13.53
N ASN A 150 5.57 -2.74 14.26
CA ASN A 150 6.90 -2.24 14.56
C ASN A 150 7.77 -2.44 13.30
N PHE A 151 7.69 -1.47 12.39
CA PHE A 151 8.42 -1.49 11.13
C PHE A 151 9.94 -1.55 11.31
N LYS A 152 10.64 -2.02 10.28
CA LYS A 152 12.10 -1.92 10.22
C LYS A 152 12.49 -0.45 10.28
N SER A 153 13.46 -0.10 11.10
CA SER A 153 14.01 1.25 11.13
C SER A 153 14.59 1.60 9.76
N GLU A 154 14.30 2.80 9.29
CA GLU A 154 15.00 3.32 8.12
C GLU A 154 16.48 3.50 8.50
N THR A 155 17.37 2.77 7.86
CA THR A 155 18.79 3.10 7.94
C THR A 155 18.96 4.46 7.31
N ALA A 156 19.37 5.46 8.10
CA ALA A 156 19.73 6.77 7.59
C ALA A 156 20.65 6.58 6.36
N PRO A 157 20.44 7.30 5.24
CA PRO A 157 21.46 7.35 4.23
C PRO A 157 22.75 7.77 4.93
N ARG A 158 23.86 7.04 4.70
CA ARG A 158 25.18 7.45 5.18
C ARG A 158 25.30 8.94 4.87
N SER A 159 25.38 9.76 5.92
CA SER A 159 25.74 11.16 5.80
C SER A 159 26.97 11.19 4.90
N VAL A 160 26.82 11.71 3.68
CA VAL A 160 27.98 12.16 2.93
C VAL A 160 28.62 13.18 3.86
N GLN A 161 29.78 12.84 4.40
CA GLN A 161 30.49 13.66 5.36
C GLN A 161 30.52 15.09 4.82
N SER A 162 29.95 16.03 5.59
CA SER A 162 30.18 17.44 5.34
C SER A 162 31.69 17.69 5.40
N PRO A 163 32.29 18.47 4.49
CA PRO A 163 33.72 18.73 4.54
C PRO A 163 34.07 19.41 5.85
N THR A 164 34.98 18.82 6.61
CA THR A 164 35.56 19.35 7.83
C THR A 164 36.07 20.77 7.61
N GLN A 165 35.79 21.65 8.57
CA GLN A 165 36.29 23.03 8.61
C GLN A 165 37.82 23.07 8.55
N ALA A 166 38.34 23.99 7.74
CA ALA A 166 39.75 24.18 7.46
C ALA A 166 40.57 24.70 8.65
N PRO A 167 41.87 24.34 8.78
CA PRO A 167 42.86 25.18 9.44
C PRO A 167 43.44 26.24 8.48
N LYS A 168 43.80 27.40 9.03
CA LYS A 168 44.26 28.59 8.31
C LYS A 168 45.67 28.44 7.68
N LYS A 169 45.76 28.95 6.44
CA LYS A 169 46.85 29.62 5.70
C LYS A 169 48.30 29.11 5.82
N GLU A 170 48.86 28.72 4.65
CA GLU A 170 50.13 29.29 4.15
C GLU A 170 50.22 29.23 2.60
N THR A 171 50.66 30.37 2.06
CA THR A 171 51.28 30.74 0.77
C THR A 171 50.93 30.06 -0.58
N ALA A 172 50.74 30.94 -1.58
CA ALA A 172 50.25 30.67 -2.94
C ALA A 172 51.34 30.30 -3.96
N LYS A 173 50.93 29.55 -5.00
CA LYS A 173 51.45 29.59 -6.39
C LYS A 173 50.35 29.09 -7.38
N PRO A 174 50.38 29.52 -8.66
CA PRO A 174 49.18 29.84 -9.44
C PRO A 174 48.43 28.64 -10.05
N GLN A 175 47.10 28.71 -10.02
CA GLN A 175 46.20 27.79 -10.74
C GLN A 175 46.02 28.21 -12.21
N PRO A 176 45.90 27.26 -13.16
CA PRO A 176 45.52 27.54 -14.54
C PRO A 176 44.08 28.06 -14.63
N LYS A 177 43.83 29.03 -15.52
CA LYS A 177 42.51 29.60 -15.79
C LYS A 177 41.52 28.50 -16.22
N ALA A 178 40.36 28.48 -15.57
CA ALA A 178 39.21 27.68 -15.99
C ALA A 178 38.72 28.13 -17.38
N VAL A 179 38.48 27.17 -18.27
CA VAL A 179 37.89 27.41 -19.59
C VAL A 179 36.38 27.60 -19.42
N GLU A 180 35.86 28.67 -20.00
CA GLU A 180 34.43 28.99 -20.03
C GLU A 180 33.69 28.00 -20.94
N LEU A 181 32.77 27.21 -20.37
CA LEU A 181 31.90 26.32 -21.14
C LEU A 181 30.76 27.14 -21.76
N LYS A 182 30.83 27.35 -23.08
CA LYS A 182 29.71 27.89 -23.85
C LYS A 182 28.64 26.82 -24.01
N ILE A 183 27.54 26.96 -23.27
CA ILE A 183 26.34 26.13 -23.45
C ILE A 183 25.65 26.59 -24.73
N ILE A 184 25.68 25.77 -25.77
CA ILE A 184 24.83 25.95 -26.96
C ILE A 184 23.43 25.49 -26.56
N LYS A 185 22.50 26.45 -26.42
CA LYS A 185 21.07 26.15 -26.30
C LYS A 185 20.51 25.91 -27.69
N ASP A 186 20.46 24.66 -28.13
CA ASP A 186 19.62 24.27 -29.26
C ASP A 186 18.16 24.25 -28.80
N VAL A 187 17.49 25.39 -28.96
CA VAL A 187 16.04 25.47 -28.87
C VAL A 187 15.49 24.89 -30.17
N VAL A 188 15.05 23.63 -30.13
CA VAL A 188 14.30 23.03 -31.23
C VAL A 188 12.97 23.79 -31.37
N LYS A 189 12.92 24.72 -32.33
CA LYS A 189 11.69 25.32 -32.83
C LYS A 189 11.10 24.38 -33.88
N GLY A 190 9.88 23.90 -33.62
CA GLY A 190 9.05 23.24 -34.61
C GLY A 190 8.85 21.76 -34.38
N TYR A 191 8.02 21.40 -33.40
CA TYR A 191 7.19 20.21 -33.54
C TYR A 191 5.81 20.68 -34.01
N ASP A 192 5.56 20.45 -35.29
CA ASP A 192 4.26 20.64 -35.92
C ASP A 192 3.38 19.44 -35.51
N LEU A 193 2.43 19.67 -34.60
CA LEU A 193 1.47 18.67 -34.15
C LEU A 193 0.40 18.52 -35.24
N PRO A 194 0.29 17.38 -35.95
CA PRO A 194 -0.81 17.20 -36.88
C PRO A 194 -2.15 17.18 -36.12
N LYS A 195 -3.04 18.10 -36.49
CA LYS A 195 -4.41 18.24 -35.98
C LYS A 195 -5.18 16.92 -36.13
N ARG A 196 -5.38 16.18 -35.04
CA ARG A 196 -6.49 15.23 -34.92
C ARG A 196 -7.63 15.89 -34.17
N GLY A 197 -8.51 16.52 -34.94
CA GLY A 197 -9.86 16.80 -34.51
C GLY A 197 -10.77 15.63 -34.90
N SER A 198 -11.47 15.07 -33.92
CA SER A 198 -12.81 14.49 -34.13
C SER A 198 -13.49 14.19 -32.79
N ASN A 199 -14.67 14.77 -32.61
CA ASN A 199 -15.61 14.55 -31.51
C ASN A 199 -16.10 13.09 -31.45
N PRO A 200 -16.44 12.56 -30.27
CA PRO A 200 -17.07 11.26 -30.14
C PRO A 200 -18.56 11.35 -30.52
N LYS A 201 -18.98 10.56 -31.51
CA LYS A 201 -20.38 10.18 -31.73
C LYS A 201 -20.40 8.69 -32.03
N GLY A 202 -21.26 7.95 -31.30
CA GLY A 202 -21.24 6.49 -31.28
C GLY A 202 -21.94 5.81 -32.44
N VAL A 203 -22.28 4.54 -32.16
CA VAL A 203 -23.19 3.61 -32.85
C VAL A 203 -22.52 2.54 -33.76
N ASN A 204 -22.66 1.30 -33.26
CA ASN A 204 -22.93 -0.01 -33.88
C ASN A 204 -21.97 -0.74 -34.83
N ASN A 205 -21.78 -2.01 -34.42
CA ASN A 205 -21.90 -3.27 -35.16
C ASN A 205 -20.84 -3.74 -36.16
N SER A 206 -20.78 -5.08 -36.16
CA SER A 206 -20.29 -6.02 -37.17
C SER A 206 -18.79 -6.27 -37.26
N GLU A 207 -18.47 -7.51 -36.87
CA GLU A 207 -17.58 -8.45 -37.56
C GLU A 207 -16.16 -7.99 -37.88
N PHE A 208 -15.18 -8.58 -37.20
CA PHE A 208 -13.98 -9.05 -37.90
C PHE A 208 -13.45 -10.32 -37.20
N PHE A 209 -13.71 -11.45 -37.85
CA PHE A 209 -12.96 -12.68 -37.71
C PHE A 209 -11.50 -12.43 -38.09
N ILE A 210 -10.54 -12.84 -37.25
CA ILE A 210 -9.22 -13.28 -37.70
C ILE A 210 -8.80 -14.48 -36.83
N ASN A 211 -8.80 -15.65 -37.47
CA ASN A 211 -8.04 -16.83 -37.10
C ASN A 211 -6.56 -16.50 -36.97
N MET A 212 -5.86 -17.05 -35.98
CA MET A 212 -4.47 -17.47 -36.17
C MET A 212 -4.08 -18.57 -35.18
N ILE A 213 -3.79 -19.73 -35.79
CA ILE A 213 -3.05 -20.93 -35.33
C ILE A 213 -3.83 -21.90 -34.43
#